data_AF-A0A9D7H6J9-F1
#
_entry.id   AF-A0A9D7H6J9-F1
#
_cell.length_a   1.000
_cell.length_b   1.000
_cell.length_c   1.000
_cell.angle_alpha   90.00
_cell.angle_beta   90.00
_cell.angle_gamma   90.00
#
_symmetry.space_group_name_H-M   'P 1'
#
loop_
_entity.id
_entity.type
_entity.pdbx_description
1 polymer ?
#
loop_
_entity_poly.entity_id
_entity_poly.type
_entity_poly.pdbx_seq_one_letter_code
_entity_poly.pdbx_strand_id
1 'polypeptide(L)'
;MNAAVISASSLTTSLLRYGRSRALWLMLLVAPLGARYMLPFEDGGGVRIAVGDALPVMTSPFLGVSLGIIVSTLVLPIAWLFLRSNTTRRQPWQVEEVTIGSRVAIALGRFGADALVLLGVLAALNVAGLYLATFMLRGDALNIAELSFAMWVVAGPAVIGVAALRILFDARPLLRSGFGDFGYFCTWMGSLIAPIVTSKSAPSFASNMHDFAGFVRPLTYGAPGPADDFSIGGGFLATGTINLDVMAGLMSPGYLESRLAWVGVAVALVVVAGLIYAPHKAKKKAVLAGRLGALLNAGPPPRVVVNAPAAKRAMADGLVVSEFRLISSGRVFLILAAAVAVMSAFTDFRHAASPAALLLLLFALSAHAGRSEARGLVALTKVAPFAPMMRRVAFVIAGALWTTLLALPAAAPAVALDVLPLAAASGAIAATVAIVLSTLTGSSFAARLVLLVLWYGYASM
;
A
#
# COMPACT_ATOMS: atom_id res chain seq x y z
N MET A 1 -13.64 -6.21 35.89
CA MET A 1 -14.20 -5.36 34.83
C MET A 1 -14.73 -6.23 33.70
N ASN A 2 -15.92 -5.94 33.18
CA ASN A 2 -16.53 -6.71 32.09
C ASN A 2 -15.74 -6.54 30.78
N ALA A 3 -15.43 -7.65 30.10
CA ALA A 3 -14.71 -7.66 28.82
C ALA A 3 -15.44 -6.84 27.74
N ALA A 4 -16.78 -6.84 27.74
CA ALA A 4 -17.59 -6.06 26.80
C ALA A 4 -17.36 -4.55 26.97
N VAL A 5 -17.27 -4.06 28.21
CA VAL A 5 -17.05 -2.64 28.52
C VAL A 5 -15.64 -2.21 28.08
N ILE A 6 -14.64 -3.08 28.29
CA ILE A 6 -13.26 -2.82 27.84
C ILE A 6 -13.21 -2.75 26.30
N SER A 7 -13.86 -3.70 25.62
CA SER A 7 -13.94 -3.72 24.15
C SER A 7 -14.62 -2.46 23.61
N ALA A 8 -15.78 -2.08 24.17
CA ALA A 8 -16.51 -0.88 23.77
C ALA A 8 -15.70 0.41 24.01
N SER A 9 -15.03 0.53 25.16
CA SER A 9 -14.16 1.68 25.45
C SER A 9 -13.00 1.79 24.45
N SER A 10 -12.35 0.67 24.14
CA SER A 10 -11.26 0.58 23.16
C SER A 10 -11.74 0.92 21.73
N LEU A 11 -12.91 0.42 21.35
CA LEU A 11 -13.59 0.73 20.09
C LEU A 11 -13.83 2.24 19.95
N THR A 12 -14.53 2.85 20.89
CA THR A 12 -14.88 4.28 20.85
C THR A 12 -13.64 5.17 20.82
N THR A 13 -12.63 4.87 21.66
CA THR A 13 -11.38 5.61 21.69
C THR A 13 -10.62 5.53 20.37
N SER A 14 -10.65 4.36 19.72
CA SER A 14 -10.01 4.14 18.42
C SER A 14 -10.77 4.87 17.30
N LEU A 15 -12.10 4.80 17.28
CA LEU A 15 -12.94 5.50 16.29
C LEU A 15 -12.81 7.03 16.37
N LEU A 16 -12.86 7.60 17.57
CA LEU A 16 -12.67 9.05 17.78
C LEU A 16 -11.32 9.53 17.23
N ARG A 17 -10.30 8.67 17.27
CA ARG A 17 -9.00 8.98 16.69
C ARG A 17 -9.03 8.98 15.17
N TYR A 18 -9.67 7.99 14.55
CA TYR A 18 -9.83 7.94 13.09
C TYR A 18 -10.60 9.16 12.59
N GLY A 19 -11.65 9.60 13.29
CA GLY A 19 -12.38 10.83 12.95
C GLY A 19 -11.52 12.10 12.95
N ARG A 20 -10.40 12.11 13.69
CA ARG A 20 -9.43 13.23 13.72
C ARG A 20 -8.30 13.09 12.70
N SER A 21 -8.33 12.08 11.83
CA SER A 21 -7.29 11.83 10.83
C SER A 21 -7.65 12.45 9.49
N ARG A 22 -6.84 13.41 9.02
CA ARG A 22 -6.96 13.96 7.65
C ARG A 22 -6.64 12.92 6.56
N ALA A 23 -5.88 11.88 6.91
CA ALA A 23 -5.55 10.80 5.97
C ALA A 23 -6.78 9.95 5.61
N LEU A 24 -7.80 9.88 6.49
CA LEU A 24 -9.04 9.17 6.21
C LEU A 24 -9.78 9.83 5.05
N TRP A 25 -9.86 11.17 5.07
CA TRP A 25 -10.46 11.96 3.99
C TRP A 25 -9.72 11.78 2.66
N LEU A 26 -8.39 11.72 2.67
CA LEU A 26 -7.62 11.42 1.46
C LEU A 26 -7.90 9.99 0.95
N MET A 27 -7.98 9.00 1.85
CA MET A 27 -8.32 7.63 1.46
C MET A 27 -9.72 7.53 0.86
N LEU A 28 -10.69 8.25 1.43
CA LEU A 28 -12.06 8.35 0.94
C LEU A 28 -12.17 9.05 -0.44
N LEU A 29 -11.23 9.92 -0.80
CA LEU A 29 -11.17 10.57 -2.11
C LEU A 29 -10.41 9.75 -3.15
N VAL A 30 -9.30 9.12 -2.76
CA VAL A 30 -8.46 8.33 -3.67
C VAL A 30 -9.21 7.12 -4.20
N ALA A 31 -10.03 6.48 -3.37
CA ALA A 31 -10.69 5.24 -3.77
C ALA A 31 -11.74 5.44 -4.90
N PRO A 32 -12.64 6.44 -4.86
CA PRO A 32 -13.54 6.80 -5.97
C PRO A 32 -12.81 7.23 -7.24
N LEU A 33 -11.74 8.04 -7.10
CA LEU A 33 -10.90 8.45 -8.22
C LEU A 33 -10.24 7.23 -8.89
N GLY A 34 -9.66 6.34 -8.09
CA GLY A 34 -9.08 5.09 -8.57
C GLY A 34 -10.12 4.23 -9.31
N ALA A 35 -11.32 4.08 -8.74
CA ALA A 35 -12.41 3.34 -9.38
C ALA A 35 -12.78 3.92 -10.76
N ARG A 36 -12.84 5.25 -10.89
CA ARG A 36 -13.15 5.92 -12.18
C ARG A 36 -12.10 5.66 -13.27
N TYR A 37 -10.83 5.56 -12.92
CA TYR A 37 -9.74 5.33 -13.89
C TYR A 37 -9.49 3.84 -14.17
N MET A 38 -10.07 2.94 -13.37
CA MET A 38 -9.80 1.51 -13.46
C MET A 38 -10.95 0.70 -14.00
N LEU A 39 -12.15 1.25 -14.06
CA LEU A 39 -13.24 0.66 -14.82
C LEU A 39 -13.05 0.95 -16.33
N PRO A 40 -13.27 -0.04 -17.21
CA PRO A 40 -13.13 0.14 -18.64
C PRO A 40 -14.20 1.10 -19.16
N PHE A 41 -13.79 2.11 -19.92
CA PHE A 41 -14.68 2.97 -20.70
C PHE A 41 -14.67 2.52 -22.17
N GLU A 42 -15.71 2.93 -22.93
CA GLU A 42 -15.85 2.61 -24.36
C GLU A 42 -14.59 3.00 -25.19
N ASP A 43 -13.81 3.98 -24.71
CA ASP A 43 -12.55 4.45 -25.32
C ASP A 43 -11.35 3.49 -25.14
N GLY A 44 -11.54 2.36 -24.46
CA GLY A 44 -10.51 1.34 -24.28
C GLY A 44 -9.47 1.61 -23.18
N GLY A 45 -9.56 2.71 -22.44
CA GLY A 45 -8.73 2.96 -21.26
C GLY A 45 -9.23 2.25 -19.99
N GLY A 46 -8.32 1.80 -19.12
CA GLY A 46 -8.62 1.20 -17.81
C GLY A 46 -8.10 -0.23 -17.61
N VAL A 47 -8.31 -0.79 -16.41
CA VAL A 47 -8.01 -2.21 -16.13
C VAL A 47 -9.16 -3.04 -16.68
N ARG A 48 -8.86 -3.94 -17.62
CA ARG A 48 -9.84 -4.86 -18.19
C ARG A 48 -9.84 -6.15 -17.38
N ILE A 49 -11.01 -6.77 -17.30
CA ILE A 49 -11.17 -8.14 -16.80
C ILE A 49 -11.68 -8.94 -17.99
N ALA A 50 -10.87 -9.87 -18.52
CA ALA A 50 -11.34 -10.83 -19.52
C ALA A 50 -11.55 -12.19 -18.87
N VAL A 51 -12.55 -12.89 -19.38
CA VAL A 51 -12.88 -14.27 -19.04
C VAL A 51 -12.88 -15.05 -20.35
N GLY A 52 -11.98 -16.03 -20.49
CA GLY A 52 -11.81 -16.79 -21.74
C GLY A 52 -11.60 -15.91 -22.97
N ASP A 53 -10.67 -14.95 -22.91
CA ASP A 53 -10.35 -13.98 -23.98
C ASP A 53 -11.52 -13.07 -24.43
N ALA A 54 -12.62 -13.01 -23.67
CA ALA A 54 -13.76 -12.13 -23.94
C ALA A 54 -14.00 -11.14 -22.80
N LEU A 55 -14.49 -9.95 -23.13
CA LEU A 55 -14.89 -8.93 -22.14
C LEU A 55 -16.33 -9.17 -21.67
N PRO A 56 -16.58 -9.31 -20.37
CA PRO A 56 -17.95 -9.42 -19.87
C PRO A 56 -18.77 -8.18 -20.21
N VAL A 57 -20.02 -8.39 -20.63
CA VAL A 57 -20.99 -7.30 -20.79
C VAL A 57 -21.19 -6.60 -19.45
N MET A 58 -21.15 -5.27 -19.45
CA MET A 58 -21.24 -4.47 -18.24
C MET A 58 -22.67 -4.53 -17.66
N THR A 59 -22.85 -5.35 -16.62
CA THR A 59 -24.10 -5.47 -15.84
C THR A 59 -23.89 -4.92 -14.42
N SER A 60 -24.99 -4.62 -13.72
CA SER A 60 -24.94 -4.19 -12.31
C SER A 60 -24.13 -5.11 -11.38
N PRO A 61 -24.35 -6.45 -11.36
CA PRO A 61 -23.56 -7.34 -10.53
C PRO A 61 -22.10 -7.44 -10.99
N PHE A 62 -21.82 -7.40 -12.30
CA PHE A 62 -20.44 -7.39 -12.81
C PHE A 62 -19.67 -6.13 -12.42
N LEU A 63 -20.33 -4.97 -12.44
CA LEU A 63 -19.76 -3.72 -11.96
C LEU A 63 -19.43 -3.81 -10.45
N GLY A 64 -20.31 -4.42 -9.66
CA GLY A 64 -20.08 -4.68 -8.24
C GLY A 64 -18.87 -5.59 -7.99
N VAL A 65 -18.74 -6.70 -8.74
CA VAL A 65 -17.56 -7.58 -8.67
C VAL A 65 -16.29 -6.86 -9.11
N SER A 66 -16.34 -6.06 -10.18
CA SER A 66 -15.20 -5.28 -10.67
C SER A 66 -14.70 -4.29 -9.62
N LEU A 67 -15.61 -3.59 -8.93
CA LEU A 67 -15.27 -2.74 -7.79
C LEU A 67 -14.69 -3.55 -6.62
N GLY A 68 -15.24 -4.73 -6.34
CA GLY A 68 -14.70 -5.65 -5.32
C GLY A 68 -13.27 -6.10 -5.63
N ILE A 69 -12.98 -6.40 -6.89
CA ILE A 69 -11.63 -6.72 -7.38
C ILE A 69 -10.69 -5.55 -7.18
N ILE A 70 -11.09 -4.33 -7.55
CA ILE A 70 -10.30 -3.11 -7.33
C ILE A 70 -10.00 -2.94 -5.82
N VAL A 71 -10.98 -3.21 -4.95
CA VAL A 71 -10.73 -3.17 -3.50
C VAL A 71 -9.68 -4.19 -3.10
N SER A 72 -9.84 -5.46 -3.50
CA SER A 72 -8.94 -6.55 -3.10
C SER A 72 -7.50 -6.39 -3.63
N THR A 73 -7.35 -5.90 -4.86
CA THR A 73 -6.06 -5.76 -5.54
C THR A 73 -5.33 -4.48 -5.19
N LEU A 74 -6.03 -3.37 -4.93
CA LEU A 74 -5.38 -2.06 -4.79
C LEU A 74 -5.69 -1.38 -3.48
N VAL A 75 -6.94 -1.42 -3.03
CA VAL A 75 -7.33 -0.75 -1.79
C VAL A 75 -6.81 -1.51 -0.57
N LEU A 76 -6.72 -2.84 -0.58
CA LEU A 76 -6.23 -3.61 0.59
C LEU A 76 -4.80 -3.23 1.00
N PRO A 77 -3.79 -3.18 0.09
CA PRO A 77 -2.48 -2.65 0.45
C PRO A 77 -2.54 -1.25 1.03
N ILE A 78 -3.37 -0.37 0.46
CA ILE A 78 -3.51 1.01 0.94
C ILE A 78 -4.15 1.05 2.32
N ALA A 79 -5.17 0.22 2.56
CA ALA A 79 -5.88 0.07 3.81
C ALA A 79 -4.97 -0.45 4.92
N TRP A 80 -4.22 -1.52 4.67
CA TRP A 80 -3.19 -2.02 5.58
C TRP A 80 -2.27 -0.89 6.03
N LEU A 81 -1.80 -0.15 5.04
CA LEU A 81 -0.83 0.89 5.25
C LEU A 81 -1.44 2.04 6.07
N PHE A 82 -2.65 2.47 5.71
CA PHE A 82 -3.42 3.47 6.44
C PHE A 82 -3.64 3.10 7.92
N LEU A 83 -4.07 1.87 8.21
CA LEU A 83 -4.30 1.40 9.59
C LEU A 83 -3.01 1.43 10.42
N ARG A 84 -1.91 0.96 9.84
CA ARG A 84 -0.60 0.88 10.51
C ARG A 84 -0.03 2.26 10.84
N SER A 85 -0.17 3.21 9.92
CA SER A 85 0.39 4.55 10.07
C SER A 85 -0.42 5.48 10.97
N ASN A 86 -1.74 5.28 11.09
CA ASN A 86 -2.58 6.13 11.95
C ASN A 86 -2.47 5.78 13.44
N THR A 87 -2.26 4.51 13.75
CA THR A 87 -2.23 4.04 15.13
C THR A 87 -0.89 4.28 15.81
N THR A 88 0.22 4.10 15.08
CA THR A 88 1.58 4.33 15.60
C THR A 88 1.91 5.81 15.88
N ARG A 89 1.21 6.77 15.25
CA ARG A 89 1.54 8.21 15.37
C ARG A 89 0.94 8.92 16.58
N ARG A 90 -0.15 8.41 17.13
CA ARG A 90 -0.95 9.12 18.17
C ARG A 90 -1.31 8.26 19.37
N GLN A 91 -0.97 6.98 19.36
CA GLN A 91 -1.22 6.07 20.48
C GLN A 91 0.07 5.92 21.26
N PRO A 92 0.23 6.56 22.43
CA PRO A 92 1.21 6.11 23.39
C PRO A 92 0.74 4.73 23.86
N TRP A 93 1.25 3.67 23.24
CA TRP A 93 1.02 2.27 23.63
C TRP A 93 1.19 2.06 25.14
N GLN A 94 1.99 2.91 25.79
CA GLN A 94 2.16 3.01 27.23
C GLN A 94 0.83 3.09 27.99
N VAL A 95 -0.16 3.84 27.53
CA VAL A 95 -1.46 3.98 28.21
C VAL A 95 -2.28 2.70 28.12
N GLU A 96 -2.32 2.06 26.94
CA GLU A 96 -3.04 0.78 26.76
C GLU A 96 -2.37 -0.37 27.50
N GLU A 97 -1.05 -0.33 27.62
CA GLU A 97 -0.28 -1.36 28.27
C GLU A 97 -0.38 -1.33 29.78
N VAL A 98 -0.56 -0.16 30.38
CA VAL A 98 -0.82 -0.03 31.82
C VAL A 98 -2.30 -0.13 32.18
N THR A 99 -3.21 -0.13 31.19
CA THR A 99 -4.64 -0.31 31.42
C THR A 99 -4.91 -1.73 31.96
N ILE A 100 -5.54 -1.80 33.12
CA ILE A 100 -5.97 -3.06 33.75
C ILE A 100 -7.14 -3.63 32.92
N GLY A 101 -6.86 -4.59 32.05
CA GLY A 101 -7.87 -5.18 31.18
C GLY A 101 -7.37 -6.38 30.37
N SER A 102 -8.29 -7.25 29.95
CA SER A 102 -7.97 -8.38 29.08
C SER A 102 -7.43 -7.89 27.74
N ARG A 103 -6.27 -8.41 27.32
CA ARG A 103 -5.65 -8.09 26.02
C ARG A 103 -6.52 -8.51 24.85
N VAL A 104 -7.27 -9.60 24.99
CA VAL A 104 -8.26 -10.06 24.00
C VAL A 104 -9.38 -9.04 23.85
N ALA A 105 -9.92 -8.51 24.96
CA ALA A 105 -10.99 -7.50 24.91
C ALA A 105 -10.51 -6.19 24.26
N ILE A 106 -9.29 -5.73 24.59
CA ILE A 106 -8.69 -4.55 23.98
C ILE A 106 -8.46 -4.77 22.47
N ALA A 107 -7.94 -5.94 22.09
CA ALA A 107 -7.69 -6.33 20.70
C ALA A 107 -8.99 -6.37 19.88
N LEU A 108 -10.07 -6.95 20.43
CA LEU A 108 -11.39 -6.99 19.79
C LEU A 108 -11.98 -5.58 19.59
N GLY A 109 -11.87 -4.70 20.58
CA GLY A 109 -12.31 -3.31 20.43
C GLY A 109 -11.55 -2.55 19.35
N ARG A 110 -10.23 -2.75 19.27
CA ARG A 110 -9.38 -2.14 18.22
C ARG A 110 -9.70 -2.70 16.84
N PHE A 111 -9.84 -4.02 16.74
CA PHE A 111 -10.28 -4.70 15.52
C PHE A 111 -11.62 -4.16 15.03
N GLY A 112 -12.60 -4.01 15.92
CA GLY A 112 -13.91 -3.46 15.56
C GLY A 112 -13.80 -2.04 14.99
N ALA A 113 -12.91 -1.20 15.55
CA ALA A 113 -12.71 0.15 15.04
C ALA A 113 -12.07 0.15 13.65
N ASP A 114 -11.05 -0.69 13.45
CA ASP A 114 -10.37 -0.84 12.16
C ASP A 114 -11.33 -1.38 11.09
N ALA A 115 -12.11 -2.41 11.42
CA ALA A 115 -13.12 -2.98 10.55
C ALA A 115 -14.18 -1.94 10.18
N LEU A 116 -14.75 -1.21 11.15
CA LEU A 116 -15.75 -0.17 10.87
C LEU A 116 -15.21 0.94 9.97
N VAL A 117 -13.96 1.36 10.17
CA VAL A 117 -13.35 2.40 9.32
C VAL A 117 -13.18 1.91 7.90
N LEU A 118 -12.67 0.69 7.70
CA LEU A 118 -12.50 0.15 6.37
C LEU A 118 -13.83 -0.21 5.69
N LEU A 119 -14.83 -0.68 6.44
CA LEU A 119 -16.19 -0.87 5.93
C LEU A 119 -16.85 0.47 5.59
N GLY A 120 -16.53 1.55 6.31
CA GLY A 120 -16.91 2.91 5.95
C GLY A 120 -16.29 3.38 4.63
N VAL A 121 -15.02 3.02 4.37
CA VAL A 121 -14.39 3.25 3.06
C VAL A 121 -15.07 2.42 1.98
N LEU A 122 -15.41 1.16 2.25
CA LEU A 122 -16.15 0.30 1.34
C LEU A 122 -17.55 0.86 1.03
N ALA A 123 -18.24 1.42 2.02
CA ALA A 123 -19.52 2.08 1.83
C ALA A 123 -19.41 3.33 0.94
N ALA A 124 -18.38 4.16 1.15
CA ALA A 124 -18.13 5.32 0.30
C ALA A 124 -17.81 4.92 -1.15
N LEU A 125 -17.04 3.84 -1.32
CA LEU A 125 -16.80 3.24 -2.64
C LEU A 125 -18.06 2.68 -3.28
N ASN A 126 -18.96 2.08 -2.49
CA ASN A 126 -20.25 1.61 -3.00
C ASN A 126 -21.08 2.78 -3.52
N VAL A 127 -21.16 3.89 -2.77
CA VAL A 127 -21.84 5.12 -3.22
C VAL A 127 -21.21 5.68 -4.51
N ALA A 128 -19.87 5.70 -4.59
CA ALA A 128 -19.18 6.09 -5.81
C ALA A 128 -19.48 5.13 -6.98
N GLY A 129 -19.54 3.83 -6.71
CA GLY A 129 -19.91 2.81 -7.68
C GLY A 129 -21.33 2.97 -8.22
N LEU A 130 -22.29 3.27 -7.33
CA LEU A 130 -23.66 3.59 -7.71
C LEU A 130 -23.72 4.84 -8.60
N TYR A 131 -22.95 5.88 -8.27
CA TYR A 131 -22.84 7.08 -9.09
C TYR A 131 -22.18 6.80 -10.45
N LEU A 132 -21.17 5.94 -10.51
CA LEU A 132 -20.56 5.53 -11.79
C LEU A 132 -21.53 4.71 -12.64
N ALA A 133 -22.31 3.84 -11.99
CA ALA A 133 -23.29 2.99 -12.65
C ALA A 133 -24.35 3.79 -13.41
N THR A 134 -24.73 4.99 -12.94
CA THR A 134 -25.68 5.87 -13.66
C THR A 134 -25.15 6.39 -15.00
N PHE A 135 -23.84 6.38 -15.22
CA PHE A 135 -23.23 6.77 -16.51
C PHE A 135 -22.84 5.57 -17.37
N MET A 136 -22.52 4.43 -16.73
CA MET A 136 -22.05 3.24 -17.43
C MET A 136 -23.17 2.31 -17.89
N LEU A 137 -24.30 2.29 -17.18
CA LEU A 137 -25.44 1.42 -17.49
C LEU A 137 -26.57 2.26 -18.12
N ARG A 138 -27.22 1.72 -19.15
CA ARG A 138 -28.33 2.41 -19.85
C ARG A 138 -29.68 2.00 -19.26
N GLY A 139 -30.52 2.97 -18.91
CA GLY A 139 -31.95 2.76 -18.56
C GLY A 139 -32.15 1.82 -17.36
N ASP A 140 -33.08 0.88 -17.49
CA ASP A 140 -33.52 -0.04 -16.42
C ASP A 140 -32.50 -1.14 -16.06
N ALA A 141 -31.31 -1.14 -16.67
CA ALA A 141 -30.25 -2.12 -16.39
C ALA A 141 -29.56 -1.91 -15.02
N LEU A 142 -29.82 -0.78 -14.34
CA LEU A 142 -29.28 -0.48 -13.02
C LEU A 142 -30.08 -1.17 -11.92
N ASN A 143 -29.50 -2.19 -11.32
CA ASN A 143 -29.97 -2.82 -10.09
C ASN A 143 -29.01 -2.51 -8.94
N ILE A 144 -29.41 -1.54 -8.11
CA ILE A 144 -28.64 -1.04 -6.96
C ILE A 144 -28.34 -2.17 -5.95
N ALA A 145 -29.31 -3.08 -5.75
CA ALA A 145 -29.20 -4.15 -4.78
C ALA A 145 -28.18 -5.19 -5.23
N GLU A 146 -28.23 -5.62 -6.50
CA GLU A 146 -27.26 -6.58 -7.07
C GLU A 146 -25.84 -6.03 -7.10
N LEU A 147 -25.66 -4.78 -7.52
CA LEU A 147 -24.35 -4.12 -7.52
C LEU A 147 -23.76 -4.06 -6.11
N SER A 148 -24.55 -3.57 -5.14
CA SER A 148 -24.10 -3.47 -3.76
C SER A 148 -23.81 -4.84 -3.18
N PHE A 149 -24.72 -5.81 -3.35
CA PHE A 149 -24.54 -7.17 -2.87
C PHE A 149 -23.24 -7.79 -3.40
N ALA A 150 -23.03 -7.75 -4.71
CA ALA A 150 -21.82 -8.27 -5.35
C ALA A 150 -20.54 -7.64 -4.76
N MET A 151 -20.51 -6.32 -4.64
CA MET A 151 -19.36 -5.61 -4.09
C MET A 151 -19.08 -5.98 -2.64
N TRP A 152 -20.10 -5.98 -1.78
CA TRP A 152 -19.95 -6.23 -0.35
C TRP A 152 -19.58 -7.68 -0.05
N VAL A 153 -20.14 -8.64 -0.77
CA VAL A 153 -19.85 -10.06 -0.60
C VAL A 153 -18.42 -10.39 -1.03
N VAL A 154 -17.92 -9.78 -2.10
CA VAL A 154 -16.53 -9.96 -2.56
C VAL A 154 -15.56 -9.25 -1.62
N ALA A 155 -15.71 -7.94 -1.40
CA ALA A 155 -14.69 -7.13 -0.75
C ALA A 155 -14.81 -7.06 0.78
N GLY A 156 -16.01 -7.17 1.34
CA GLY A 156 -16.26 -7.02 2.78
C GLY A 156 -15.42 -7.95 3.65
N PRO A 157 -15.45 -9.28 3.41
CA PRO A 157 -14.63 -10.23 4.16
C PRO A 157 -13.12 -9.95 4.05
N ALA A 158 -12.63 -9.60 2.87
CA ALA A 158 -11.21 -9.33 2.65
C ALA A 158 -10.75 -8.07 3.42
N VAL A 159 -11.58 -7.03 3.44
CA VAL A 159 -11.36 -5.80 4.22
C VAL A 159 -11.32 -6.09 5.73
N ILE A 160 -12.25 -6.91 6.23
CA ILE A 160 -12.27 -7.35 7.64
C ILE A 160 -11.02 -8.19 7.95
N GLY A 161 -10.59 -9.05 7.04
CA GLY A 161 -9.37 -9.85 7.17
C GLY A 161 -8.12 -8.97 7.29
N VAL A 162 -8.01 -7.89 6.53
CA VAL A 162 -6.89 -6.92 6.66
C VAL A 162 -6.88 -6.26 8.03
N ALA A 163 -8.05 -5.88 8.57
CA ALA A 163 -8.14 -5.36 9.93
C ALA A 163 -7.66 -6.38 10.98
N ALA A 164 -8.03 -7.65 10.83
CA ALA A 164 -7.58 -8.73 11.72
C ALA A 164 -6.07 -9.00 11.63
N LEU A 165 -5.53 -9.09 10.41
CA LEU A 165 -4.09 -9.25 10.18
C LEU A 165 -3.29 -8.12 10.84
N ARG A 166 -3.83 -6.91 10.80
CA ARG A 166 -3.16 -5.75 11.38
C ARG A 166 -3.08 -5.85 12.90
N ILE A 167 -4.12 -6.36 13.58
CA ILE A 167 -4.07 -6.65 15.01
C ILE A 167 -3.11 -7.80 15.33
N LEU A 168 -3.11 -8.86 14.51
CA LEU A 168 -2.18 -9.98 14.64
C LEU A 168 -0.71 -9.56 14.53
N PHE A 169 -0.39 -8.70 13.56
CA PHE A 169 0.98 -8.25 13.33
C PHE A 169 1.41 -7.21 14.37
N ASP A 170 0.46 -6.46 14.92
CA ASP A 170 0.70 -5.61 16.08
C ASP A 170 0.92 -6.42 17.38
N ALA A 171 0.61 -7.72 17.42
CA ALA A 171 0.74 -8.52 18.63
C ALA A 171 2.20 -8.84 19.02
N ARG A 172 3.11 -8.98 18.05
CA ARG A 172 4.50 -9.43 18.29
C ARG A 172 5.54 -8.37 17.88
N PRO A 173 6.65 -8.21 18.64
CA PRO A 173 7.63 -7.14 18.38
C PRO A 173 8.30 -7.20 17.00
N LEU A 174 8.51 -8.41 16.46
CA LEU A 174 9.09 -8.63 15.14
C LEU A 174 8.18 -8.05 14.04
N LEU A 175 6.88 -8.37 14.13
CA LEU A 175 5.85 -8.01 13.16
C LEU A 175 5.38 -6.55 13.27
N ARG A 176 5.74 -5.82 14.34
CA ARG A 176 5.51 -4.36 14.46
C ARG A 176 6.43 -3.51 13.57
N SER A 177 7.53 -4.09 13.08
CA SER A 177 8.54 -3.38 12.29
C SER A 177 8.32 -3.54 10.78
N GLY A 178 9.24 -3.07 9.93
CA GLY A 178 9.16 -3.29 8.47
C GLY A 178 8.96 -4.76 8.06
N PHE A 179 9.40 -5.72 8.88
CA PHE A 179 9.13 -7.15 8.64
C PHE A 179 7.64 -7.50 8.59
N GLY A 180 6.79 -6.81 9.36
CA GLY A 180 5.35 -6.98 9.27
C GLY A 180 4.76 -6.44 7.96
N ASP A 181 5.31 -5.35 7.40
CA ASP A 181 4.87 -4.88 6.08
C ASP A 181 5.23 -5.91 5.00
N PHE A 182 6.43 -6.47 5.09
CA PHE A 182 6.85 -7.54 4.18
C PHE A 182 5.98 -8.79 4.32
N GLY A 183 5.72 -9.26 5.55
CA GLY A 183 4.84 -10.40 5.79
C GLY A 183 3.42 -10.16 5.27
N TYR A 184 2.90 -8.93 5.39
CA TYR A 184 1.61 -8.56 4.83
C TYR A 184 1.65 -8.59 3.30
N PHE A 185 2.69 -8.03 2.68
CA PHE A 185 2.88 -8.09 1.24
C PHE A 185 2.88 -9.53 0.72
N CYS A 186 3.61 -10.45 1.37
CA CYS A 186 3.60 -11.86 1.01
C CYS A 186 2.21 -12.49 1.19
N THR A 187 1.49 -12.15 2.26
CA THR A 187 0.13 -12.66 2.53
C THR A 187 -0.85 -12.16 1.47
N TRP A 188 -0.78 -10.88 1.13
CA TRP A 188 -1.60 -10.24 0.10
C TRP A 188 -1.30 -10.82 -1.29
N MET A 189 -0.03 -10.94 -1.68
CA MET A 189 0.35 -11.60 -2.94
C MET A 189 -0.13 -13.06 -2.99
N GLY A 190 0.06 -13.80 -1.90
CA GLY A 190 -0.45 -15.17 -1.78
C GLY A 190 -1.97 -15.23 -1.95
N SER A 191 -2.70 -14.25 -1.41
CA SER A 191 -4.16 -14.17 -1.55
C SER A 191 -4.64 -13.86 -2.97
N LEU A 192 -3.79 -13.28 -3.83
CA LEU A 192 -4.08 -13.03 -5.24
C LEU A 192 -3.68 -14.22 -6.13
N ILE A 193 -2.60 -14.93 -5.77
CA ILE A 193 -2.05 -16.04 -6.57
C ILE A 193 -2.77 -17.37 -6.26
N ALA A 194 -3.01 -17.69 -4.99
CA ALA A 194 -3.63 -18.95 -4.60
C ALA A 194 -4.98 -19.23 -5.30
N PRO A 195 -5.88 -18.24 -5.47
CA PRO A 195 -7.17 -18.47 -6.12
C PRO A 195 -7.02 -18.86 -7.61
N ILE A 196 -6.01 -18.31 -8.30
CA ILE A 196 -5.69 -18.61 -9.70
C ILE A 196 -5.28 -20.07 -9.86
N VAL A 197 -4.47 -20.60 -8.94
CA VAL A 197 -4.05 -22.01 -8.96
C VAL A 197 -5.23 -22.95 -8.73
N THR A 198 -6.21 -22.53 -7.93
CA THR A 198 -7.38 -23.35 -7.57
C THR A 198 -8.60 -23.12 -8.47
N SER A 199 -8.51 -22.26 -9.49
CA SER A 199 -9.65 -21.83 -10.32
C SER A 199 -10.41 -23.01 -10.95
N LYS A 200 -9.70 -24.08 -11.31
CA LYS A 200 -10.23 -25.30 -11.93
C LYS A 200 -10.92 -26.27 -10.98
N SER A 201 -10.89 -25.99 -9.68
CA SER A 201 -11.51 -26.88 -8.68
C SER A 201 -13.04 -26.84 -8.80
N ALA A 202 -13.71 -27.95 -8.50
CA ALA A 202 -15.16 -27.98 -8.44
C ALA A 202 -15.71 -26.98 -7.40
N PRO A 203 -16.83 -26.28 -7.69
CA PRO A 203 -17.47 -25.35 -6.77
C PRO A 203 -17.84 -26.03 -5.45
N SER A 204 -17.24 -25.55 -4.36
CA SER A 204 -17.43 -26.10 -3.02
C SER A 204 -16.92 -25.12 -1.98
N PHE A 205 -17.42 -25.24 -0.75
CA PHE A 205 -16.91 -24.48 0.40
C PHE A 205 -15.38 -24.54 0.51
N ALA A 206 -14.80 -25.74 0.41
CA ALA A 206 -13.36 -25.96 0.53
C ALA A 206 -12.57 -25.22 -0.57
N SER A 207 -13.01 -25.30 -1.82
CA SER A 207 -12.37 -24.56 -2.91
C SER A 207 -12.47 -23.04 -2.73
N ASN A 208 -13.62 -22.56 -2.23
CA ASN A 208 -13.86 -21.13 -2.04
C ASN A 208 -13.09 -20.57 -0.84
N MET A 209 -12.68 -21.43 0.12
CA MET A 209 -11.77 -21.04 1.19
C MET A 209 -10.37 -20.70 0.68
N HIS A 210 -9.94 -21.14 -0.51
CA HIS A 210 -8.67 -20.70 -1.10
C HIS A 210 -8.76 -19.29 -1.71
N ASP A 211 -9.97 -18.84 -2.04
CA ASP A 211 -10.24 -17.53 -2.62
C ASP A 211 -10.48 -16.47 -1.54
N PHE A 212 -9.44 -16.04 -0.82
CA PHE A 212 -9.60 -14.99 0.20
C PHE A 212 -10.14 -13.67 -0.39
N ALA A 213 -9.66 -13.28 -1.58
CA ALA A 213 -10.07 -12.05 -2.26
C ALA A 213 -11.51 -12.11 -2.81
N GLY A 214 -12.02 -13.31 -3.08
CA GLY A 214 -13.42 -13.58 -3.38
C GLY A 214 -13.85 -13.33 -4.82
N PHE A 215 -12.94 -13.13 -5.75
CA PHE A 215 -13.31 -12.73 -7.11
C PHE A 215 -13.31 -13.87 -8.14
N VAL A 216 -12.79 -15.06 -7.83
CA VAL A 216 -12.62 -16.11 -8.84
C VAL A 216 -13.94 -16.78 -9.21
N ARG A 217 -14.75 -17.17 -8.22
CA ARG A 217 -16.04 -17.84 -8.50
C ARG A 217 -17.05 -16.98 -9.23
N PRO A 218 -17.23 -15.69 -8.88
CA PRO A 218 -18.12 -14.81 -9.63
C PRO A 218 -17.73 -14.65 -11.10
N LEU A 219 -16.45 -14.84 -11.44
CA LEU A 219 -15.94 -14.73 -12.81
C LEU A 219 -15.98 -16.04 -13.61
N THR A 220 -15.85 -17.19 -12.95
CA THR A 220 -15.66 -18.49 -13.62
C THR A 220 -16.92 -19.35 -13.66
N TYR A 221 -17.76 -19.32 -12.62
CA TYR A 221 -18.92 -20.21 -12.52
C TYR A 221 -20.07 -19.80 -13.45
N GLY A 222 -20.26 -18.49 -13.63
CA GLY A 222 -21.33 -17.94 -14.47
C GLY A 222 -20.99 -17.80 -15.95
N ALA A 223 -19.81 -18.28 -16.37
CA ALA A 223 -19.35 -18.13 -17.75
C ALA A 223 -20.00 -19.18 -18.66
N PRO A 224 -20.43 -18.81 -19.89
CA PRO A 224 -20.93 -19.78 -20.86
C PRO A 224 -19.78 -20.67 -21.35
N GLY A 225 -19.76 -21.92 -20.86
CA GLY A 225 -18.72 -22.92 -21.13
C GLY A 225 -17.66 -23.00 -20.03
N PRO A 226 -16.73 -23.98 -20.09
CA PRO A 226 -15.60 -24.06 -19.16
C PRO A 226 -14.62 -22.91 -19.48
N ALA A 227 -14.89 -21.72 -18.94
CA ALA A 227 -13.93 -20.63 -18.93
C ALA A 227 -12.85 -20.94 -17.90
N ASP A 228 -11.81 -21.64 -18.35
CA ASP A 228 -10.71 -22.12 -17.50
C ASP A 228 -9.70 -21.02 -17.13
N ASP A 229 -9.84 -19.82 -17.70
CA ASP A 229 -8.89 -18.73 -17.54
C ASP A 229 -9.56 -17.35 -17.48
N PHE A 230 -8.98 -16.47 -16.67
CA PHE A 230 -9.37 -15.07 -16.56
C PHE A 230 -8.12 -14.20 -16.38
N SER A 231 -8.13 -13.01 -16.98
CA SER A 231 -7.01 -12.07 -16.92
C SER A 231 -7.47 -10.70 -16.45
N ILE A 232 -6.71 -10.10 -15.53
CA ILE A 232 -6.98 -8.77 -14.97
C ILE A 232 -5.79 -7.88 -15.31
N GLY A 233 -5.98 -6.85 -16.14
CA GLY A 233 -4.87 -6.01 -16.62
C GLY A 233 -5.21 -5.16 -17.84
N GLY A 234 -4.22 -4.42 -18.36
CA GLY A 234 -4.39 -3.51 -19.50
C GLY A 234 -3.91 -4.05 -20.86
N GLY A 235 -3.37 -5.28 -20.92
CA GLY A 235 -2.52 -5.73 -22.03
C GLY A 235 -3.04 -6.89 -22.89
N PHE A 236 -4.27 -7.37 -22.71
CA PHE A 236 -4.78 -8.50 -23.51
C PHE A 236 -5.76 -8.07 -24.61
N LEU A 237 -5.63 -8.70 -25.77
CA LEU A 237 -6.48 -8.54 -26.95
C LEU A 237 -7.73 -9.40 -26.78
N ALA A 238 -8.77 -8.84 -26.17
CA ALA A 238 -10.04 -9.54 -26.08
C ALA A 238 -10.69 -9.68 -27.47
N THR A 239 -11.08 -10.90 -27.83
CA THR A 239 -11.62 -11.26 -29.15
C THR A 239 -13.15 -11.13 -29.26
N GLY A 240 -13.83 -10.69 -28.19
CA GLY A 240 -15.29 -10.52 -28.19
C GLY A 240 -15.87 -10.10 -26.85
N THR A 241 -17.20 -10.17 -26.74
CA THR A 241 -17.94 -9.94 -25.49
C THR A 241 -18.65 -11.21 -25.02
N ILE A 242 -18.81 -11.38 -23.71
CA ILE A 242 -19.43 -12.55 -23.09
C ILE A 242 -20.52 -12.13 -22.11
N ASN A 243 -21.66 -12.80 -22.14
CA ASN A 243 -22.71 -12.62 -21.14
C ASN A 243 -22.37 -13.48 -19.92
N LEU A 244 -21.87 -12.84 -18.87
CA LEU A 244 -21.47 -13.50 -17.63
C LEU A 244 -22.59 -13.42 -16.58
N ASP A 245 -23.07 -14.56 -16.11
CA ASP A 245 -24.03 -14.61 -15.00
C ASP A 245 -23.30 -14.56 -13.64
N VAL A 246 -22.94 -13.33 -13.26
CA VAL A 246 -22.22 -13.06 -12.01
C VAL A 246 -23.02 -13.47 -10.79
N MET A 247 -24.35 -13.35 -10.83
CA MET A 247 -25.21 -13.71 -9.69
C MET A 247 -25.23 -15.22 -9.47
N ALA A 248 -25.25 -16.03 -10.53
CA ALA A 248 -25.06 -17.47 -10.40
C ALA A 248 -23.71 -17.83 -9.74
N GLY A 249 -22.64 -17.08 -10.06
CA GLY A 249 -21.33 -17.27 -9.42
C GLY A 249 -21.30 -16.88 -7.94
N LEU A 250 -21.95 -15.77 -7.57
CA LEU A 250 -22.08 -15.33 -6.17
C LEU A 250 -22.99 -16.25 -5.34
N MET A 251 -23.95 -16.93 -5.98
CA MET A 251 -24.82 -17.91 -5.35
C MET A 251 -24.34 -19.35 -5.55
N SER A 252 -23.09 -19.53 -6.01
CA SER A 252 -22.53 -20.86 -6.23
C SER A 252 -22.34 -21.62 -4.92
N PRO A 253 -22.38 -22.98 -4.94
CA PRO A 253 -22.31 -23.79 -3.74
C PRO A 253 -21.10 -23.47 -2.85
N GLY A 254 -21.36 -23.13 -1.58
CA GLY A 254 -20.32 -22.89 -0.59
C GLY A 254 -19.66 -21.52 -0.66
N TYR A 255 -20.04 -20.64 -1.59
CA TYR A 255 -19.39 -19.34 -1.76
C TYR A 255 -19.73 -18.37 -0.63
N LEU A 256 -21.01 -18.14 -0.35
CA LEU A 256 -21.44 -17.25 0.74
C LEU A 256 -21.00 -17.78 2.11
N GLU A 257 -21.05 -19.09 2.32
CA GLU A 257 -20.58 -19.74 3.53
C GLU A 257 -19.08 -19.50 3.72
N SER A 258 -18.27 -19.57 2.65
CA SER A 258 -16.84 -19.25 2.71
C SER A 258 -16.58 -17.79 3.08
N ARG A 259 -17.41 -16.85 2.57
CA ARG A 259 -17.29 -15.42 2.90
C ARG A 259 -17.54 -15.17 4.38
N LEU A 260 -18.59 -15.79 4.93
CA LEU A 260 -18.90 -15.73 6.36
C LEU A 260 -17.84 -16.43 7.21
N ALA A 261 -17.32 -17.57 6.76
CA ALA A 261 -16.24 -18.28 7.43
C ALA A 261 -14.98 -17.42 7.53
N TRP A 262 -14.62 -16.66 6.49
CA TRP A 262 -13.51 -15.72 6.52
C TRP A 262 -13.68 -14.60 7.55
N VAL A 263 -14.91 -14.10 7.75
CA VAL A 263 -15.21 -13.17 8.84
C VAL A 263 -15.00 -13.84 10.21
N GLY A 264 -15.44 -15.09 10.37
CA GLY A 264 -15.19 -15.88 11.58
C GLY A 264 -13.69 -16.10 11.84
N VAL A 265 -12.92 -16.45 10.81
CA VAL A 265 -11.46 -16.58 10.88
C VAL A 265 -10.81 -15.27 11.30
N ALA A 266 -11.26 -14.13 10.77
CA ALA A 266 -10.75 -12.82 11.16
C ALA A 266 -10.94 -12.55 12.66
N VAL A 267 -12.13 -12.85 13.21
CA VAL A 267 -12.39 -12.74 14.65
C VAL A 267 -11.48 -13.69 15.45
N ALA A 268 -11.34 -14.95 15.02
CA ALA A 268 -10.46 -15.91 15.68
C ALA A 268 -9.00 -15.46 15.69
N LEU A 269 -8.50 -14.90 14.59
CA LEU A 269 -7.15 -14.34 14.49
C LEU A 269 -6.92 -13.21 15.50
N VAL A 270 -7.94 -12.36 15.73
CA VAL A 270 -7.86 -11.27 16.71
C VAL A 270 -7.83 -11.80 18.14
N VAL A 271 -8.60 -12.85 18.44
CA VAL A 271 -8.54 -13.53 19.75
C VAL A 271 -7.14 -14.09 19.98
N VAL A 272 -6.60 -14.82 19.00
CA VAL A 272 -5.22 -15.34 19.05
C VAL A 272 -4.20 -14.21 19.22
N ALA A 273 -4.35 -13.12 18.47
CA ALA A 273 -3.49 -11.94 18.57
C ALA A 273 -3.48 -11.35 20.00
N GLY A 274 -4.66 -11.26 20.63
CA GLY A 274 -4.80 -10.82 22.01
C GLY A 274 -4.12 -11.75 23.03
N LEU A 275 -4.18 -13.07 22.80
CA LEU A 275 -3.54 -14.08 23.65
C LEU A 275 -2.01 -14.06 23.54
N ILE A 276 -1.46 -13.87 22.33
CA ILE A 276 0.00 -13.87 22.10
C ILE A 276 0.64 -12.48 22.24
N TYR A 277 -0.15 -11.47 22.58
CA TYR A 277 0.25 -10.06 22.64
C TYR A 277 1.41 -9.86 23.61
N ALA A 278 2.51 -9.28 23.11
CA ALA A 278 3.67 -8.93 23.93
C ALA A 278 3.76 -7.41 24.13
N PRO A 279 3.93 -6.88 25.35
CA PRO A 279 4.02 -5.44 25.58
C PRO A 279 5.22 -4.80 24.85
N HIS A 280 5.07 -3.53 24.48
CA HIS A 280 6.07 -2.68 23.85
C HIS A 280 7.17 -2.41 24.86
N LYS A 281 8.25 -3.17 24.74
CA LYS A 281 9.47 -2.85 25.47
C LYS A 281 10.12 -1.64 24.82
N ALA A 282 10.44 -0.61 25.62
CA ALA A 282 11.39 0.41 25.20
C ALA A 282 12.65 -0.34 24.77
N LYS A 283 12.97 -0.32 23.47
CA LYS A 283 14.14 -1.02 22.96
C LYS A 283 15.37 -0.38 23.61
N LYS A 284 15.91 -0.98 24.67
CA LYS A 284 17.36 -0.91 24.92
C LYS A 284 17.96 -1.38 23.61
N LYS A 285 18.64 -0.49 22.86
CA LYS A 285 19.21 -0.76 21.53
C LYS A 285 19.85 -2.16 21.56
N ALA A 286 19.12 -3.17 21.10
CA ALA A 286 19.47 -4.55 21.34
C ALA A 286 20.57 -4.92 20.36
N VAL A 287 21.66 -5.45 20.90
CA VAL A 287 22.97 -5.75 20.32
C VAL A 287 22.94 -6.44 18.93
N LEU A 288 21.86 -7.13 18.56
CA LEU A 288 21.67 -7.73 17.22
C LEU A 288 21.37 -6.69 16.11
N ALA A 289 20.75 -5.56 16.45
CA ALA A 289 20.70 -4.37 15.58
C ALA A 289 22.08 -3.71 15.44
N GLY A 290 23.10 -4.17 16.17
CA GLY A 290 24.47 -3.65 16.07
C GLY A 290 25.14 -4.03 14.75
N ARG A 291 24.98 -5.25 14.23
CA ARG A 291 25.66 -5.69 13.00
C ARG A 291 24.93 -5.26 11.73
N LEU A 292 23.66 -5.63 11.58
CA LEU A 292 22.82 -5.20 10.46
C LEU A 292 22.52 -3.70 10.50
N GLY A 293 22.30 -3.14 11.69
CA GLY A 293 22.16 -1.70 11.84
C GLY A 293 23.47 -0.94 11.64
N ALA A 294 24.66 -1.53 11.87
CA ALA A 294 25.91 -0.89 11.45
C ALA A 294 26.07 -0.85 9.92
N LEU A 295 25.53 -1.86 9.20
CA LEU A 295 25.49 -1.86 7.73
C LEU A 295 24.47 -0.85 7.19
N LEU A 296 23.35 -0.66 7.88
CA LEU A 296 22.27 0.25 7.48
C LEU A 296 22.47 1.71 7.95
N ASN A 297 23.23 1.95 9.03
CA ASN A 297 23.50 3.30 9.52
C ASN A 297 24.72 3.91 8.84
N ALA A 298 24.74 5.25 8.73
CA ALA A 298 25.87 6.02 8.20
C ALA A 298 27.15 5.97 9.08
N GLY A 299 27.19 5.11 10.10
CA GLY A 299 28.23 5.09 11.13
C GLY A 299 27.97 6.11 12.25
N PRO A 300 28.71 6.03 13.37
CA PRO A 300 28.68 7.07 14.39
C PRO A 300 29.17 8.40 13.81
N PRO A 301 28.65 9.55 14.26
CA PRO A 301 29.18 10.85 13.84
C PRO A 301 30.69 10.90 14.15
N PRO A 302 31.49 11.60 13.32
CA PRO A 302 32.91 11.78 13.60
C PRO A 302 33.08 12.38 15.00
N ARG A 303 34.14 11.96 15.70
CA ARG A 303 34.43 12.45 17.05
C ARG A 303 34.50 13.97 17.03
N VAL A 304 33.91 14.61 18.04
CA VAL A 304 33.97 16.06 18.20
C VAL A 304 35.43 16.46 18.27
N VAL A 305 35.87 17.25 17.29
CA VAL A 305 37.19 17.87 17.31
C VAL A 305 37.03 19.18 18.06
N VAL A 306 37.53 19.23 19.29
CA VAL A 306 37.37 20.38 20.21
C VAL A 306 37.94 21.67 19.61
N ASN A 307 38.94 21.54 18.74
CA ASN A 307 39.59 22.65 18.04
C ASN A 307 39.11 22.81 16.59
N ALA A 308 37.97 22.23 16.21
CA ALA A 308 37.43 22.45 14.88
C ALA A 308 37.12 23.94 14.69
N PRO A 309 37.50 24.54 13.54
CA PRO A 309 37.05 25.88 13.23
C PRO A 309 35.52 25.91 13.21
N ALA A 310 34.94 27.06 13.58
CA ALA A 310 33.50 27.27 13.53
C ALA A 310 32.96 26.81 12.17
N ALA A 311 31.85 26.06 12.19
CA ALA A 311 31.26 25.52 10.97
C ALA A 311 31.02 26.68 9.99
N LYS A 312 31.70 26.64 8.84
CA LYS A 312 31.51 27.64 7.79
C LYS A 312 30.02 27.69 7.43
N ARG A 313 29.48 28.89 7.21
CA ARG A 313 28.10 29.07 6.75
C ARG A 313 27.94 28.23 5.48
N ALA A 314 27.07 27.22 5.53
CA ALA A 314 26.81 26.41 4.35
C ALA A 314 26.26 27.33 3.25
N MET A 315 26.85 27.26 2.05
CA MET A 315 26.26 27.85 0.85
C MET A 315 25.23 26.88 0.25
N ALA A 316 24.43 27.35 -0.71
CA ALA A 316 23.36 26.55 -1.33
C ALA A 316 23.86 25.21 -1.91
N ASP A 317 25.07 25.16 -2.47
CA ASP A 317 25.67 23.93 -3.00
C ASP A 317 25.96 22.90 -1.90
N GLY A 318 26.37 23.40 -0.72
CA GLY A 318 26.55 22.56 0.47
C GLY A 318 25.25 21.91 0.94
N LEU A 319 24.10 22.54 0.66
CA LEU A 319 22.79 21.98 0.97
C LEU A 319 22.46 20.81 0.04
N VAL A 320 22.63 20.96 -1.28
CA VAL A 320 22.39 19.87 -2.25
C VAL A 320 23.29 18.67 -1.95
N VAL A 321 24.59 18.91 -1.71
CA VAL A 321 25.53 17.84 -1.35
C VAL A 321 25.13 17.15 -0.04
N SER A 322 24.64 17.91 0.94
CA SER A 322 24.16 17.32 2.20
C SER A 322 22.92 16.45 2.00
N GLU A 323 21.94 16.90 1.21
CA GLU A 323 20.74 16.13 0.91
C GLU A 323 21.09 14.86 0.10
N PHE A 324 22.02 14.96 -0.86
CA PHE A 324 22.52 13.82 -1.64
C PHE A 324 23.18 12.74 -0.75
N ARG A 325 23.99 13.16 0.23
CA ARG A 325 24.61 12.25 1.22
C ARG A 325 23.59 11.66 2.20
N LEU A 326 22.56 12.41 2.57
CA LEU A 326 21.54 11.95 3.51
C LEU A 326 20.56 10.96 2.87
N ILE A 327 20.21 11.15 1.59
CA ILE A 327 19.44 10.16 0.81
C ILE A 327 20.18 8.82 0.76
N SER A 328 21.50 8.86 0.55
CA SER A 328 22.37 7.68 0.48
C SER A 328 22.90 7.18 1.82
N SER A 329 22.23 7.53 2.92
CA SER A 329 22.67 7.13 4.26
C SER A 329 22.56 5.61 4.45
N GLY A 330 23.71 4.92 4.39
CA GLY A 330 23.84 3.48 4.70
C GLY A 330 24.69 2.71 3.69
N ARG A 331 25.50 1.75 4.15
CA ARG A 331 26.38 0.95 3.28
C ARG A 331 25.60 0.06 2.33
N VAL A 332 24.47 -0.50 2.79
CA VAL A 332 23.59 -1.35 1.96
C VAL A 332 23.03 -0.57 0.77
N PHE A 333 22.66 0.71 0.97
CA PHE A 333 22.19 1.55 -0.13
C PHE A 333 23.26 1.68 -1.22
N LEU A 334 24.51 1.94 -0.84
CA LEU A 334 25.62 2.06 -1.80
C LEU A 334 25.91 0.75 -2.53
N ILE A 335 25.81 -0.40 -1.86
CA ILE A 335 25.97 -1.72 -2.49
C ILE A 335 24.85 -1.96 -3.51
N LEU A 336 23.60 -1.68 -3.14
CA LEU A 336 22.46 -1.81 -4.05
C LEU A 336 22.54 -0.81 -5.21
N ALA A 337 22.97 0.43 -4.94
CA ALA A 337 23.21 1.45 -5.96
C ALA A 337 24.29 0.99 -6.95
N ALA A 338 25.39 0.41 -6.47
CA ALA A 338 26.42 -0.18 -7.33
C ALA A 338 25.87 -1.33 -8.18
N ALA A 339 25.05 -2.22 -7.59
CA ALA A 339 24.40 -3.30 -8.33
C ALA A 339 23.47 -2.78 -9.43
N VAL A 340 22.66 -1.74 -9.15
CA VAL A 340 21.80 -1.08 -10.13
C VAL A 340 22.63 -0.39 -11.22
N ALA A 341 23.73 0.28 -10.86
CA ALA A 341 24.62 0.92 -11.82
C ALA A 341 25.27 -0.13 -12.76
N VAL A 342 25.74 -1.25 -12.22
CA VAL A 342 26.24 -2.38 -13.03
C VAL A 342 25.14 -2.92 -13.94
N MET A 343 23.94 -3.17 -13.41
CA MET A 343 22.78 -3.62 -14.19
C MET A 343 22.46 -2.66 -15.35
N SER A 344 22.55 -1.34 -15.12
CA SER A 344 22.32 -0.32 -16.15
C SER A 344 23.32 -0.38 -17.30
N ALA A 345 24.53 -0.90 -17.09
CA ALA A 345 25.51 -1.07 -18.16
C ALA A 345 25.18 -2.22 -19.12
N PHE A 346 24.37 -3.19 -18.68
CA PHE A 346 24.13 -4.45 -19.40
C PHE A 346 22.68 -4.68 -19.82
N THR A 347 21.75 -3.85 -19.37
CA THR A 347 20.32 -4.02 -19.61
C THR A 347 19.72 -2.74 -20.19
N ASP A 348 18.56 -2.86 -20.84
CA ASP A 348 17.84 -1.68 -21.28
C ASP A 348 17.50 -0.77 -20.09
N PHE A 349 17.92 0.51 -20.21
CA PHE A 349 17.71 1.48 -19.16
C PHE A 349 16.23 1.73 -18.92
N ARG A 350 15.41 1.78 -19.98
CA ARG A 350 14.00 2.13 -19.85
C ARG A 350 13.20 1.04 -19.11
N HIS A 351 13.35 -0.21 -19.51
CA HIS A 351 12.49 -1.30 -19.00
C HIS A 351 13.06 -2.05 -17.80
N ALA A 352 14.38 -2.01 -17.55
CA ALA A 352 14.99 -2.75 -16.45
C ALA A 352 15.70 -1.84 -15.43
N ALA A 353 16.68 -1.06 -15.87
CA ALA A 353 17.53 -0.33 -14.95
C ALA A 353 16.84 0.87 -14.29
N SER A 354 15.98 1.60 -15.02
CA SER A 354 15.21 2.74 -14.51
C SER A 354 14.19 2.31 -13.44
N PRO A 355 13.36 1.26 -13.64
CA PRO A 355 12.55 0.71 -12.57
C PRO A 355 13.38 0.25 -11.37
N ALA A 356 14.51 -0.42 -11.56
CA ALA A 356 15.37 -0.85 -10.45
C ALA A 356 15.94 0.34 -9.65
N ALA A 357 16.40 1.39 -10.35
CA ALA A 357 16.89 2.62 -9.74
C ALA A 357 15.80 3.36 -8.96
N LEU A 358 14.60 3.48 -9.54
CA LEU A 358 13.44 4.07 -8.87
C LEU A 358 13.00 3.26 -7.66
N LEU A 359 13.04 1.92 -7.75
CA LEU A 359 12.71 1.05 -6.63
C LEU A 359 13.63 1.33 -5.44
N LEU A 360 14.95 1.38 -5.68
CA LEU A 360 15.93 1.71 -4.66
C LEU A 360 15.70 3.11 -4.08
N LEU A 361 15.51 4.11 -4.95
CA LEU A 361 15.38 5.50 -4.54
C LEU A 361 14.05 5.81 -3.86
N LEU A 362 12.95 5.13 -4.18
CA LEU A 362 11.68 5.41 -3.51
C LEU A 362 11.79 5.14 -2.00
N PHE A 363 12.52 4.11 -1.58
CA PHE A 363 12.74 3.82 -0.16
C PHE A 363 13.61 4.88 0.50
N ALA A 364 14.69 5.31 -0.17
CA ALA A 364 15.62 6.32 0.33
C ALA A 364 14.98 7.72 0.42
N LEU A 365 14.36 8.17 -0.67
CA LEU A 365 13.65 9.44 -0.77
C LEU A 365 12.50 9.52 0.22
N SER A 366 11.66 8.49 0.29
CA SER A 366 10.54 8.47 1.24
C SER A 366 11.03 8.48 2.68
N ALA A 367 12.03 7.66 3.03
CA ALA A 367 12.60 7.62 4.37
C ALA A 367 13.18 8.98 4.79
N HIS A 368 13.93 9.62 3.89
CA HIS A 368 14.55 10.90 4.16
C HIS A 368 13.54 12.04 4.25
N ALA A 369 12.62 12.14 3.29
CA ALA A 369 11.54 13.13 3.30
C ALA A 369 10.65 13.02 4.56
N GLY A 370 10.38 11.79 5.02
CA GLY A 370 9.64 11.58 6.26
C GLY A 370 10.39 12.01 7.52
N ARG A 371 11.73 11.92 7.53
CA ARG A 371 12.56 12.45 8.63
C ARG A 371 12.62 13.97 8.59
N SER A 372 12.80 14.56 7.42
CA SER A 372 12.95 16.02 7.28
C SER A 372 11.64 16.78 7.54
N GLU A 373 10.49 16.18 7.23
CA GLU A 373 9.16 16.81 7.37
C GLU A 373 8.37 16.31 8.59
N ALA A 374 9.02 15.59 9.51
CA ALA A 374 8.38 15.20 10.77
C ALA A 374 8.01 16.46 11.58
N ARG A 375 6.74 16.57 12.01
CA ARG A 375 6.17 17.81 12.60
C ARG A 375 6.99 18.42 13.74
N GLY A 376 7.65 17.60 14.57
CA GLY A 376 8.51 18.08 15.65
C GLY A 376 9.86 18.64 15.17
N LEU A 377 10.38 18.15 14.05
CA LEU A 377 11.66 18.59 13.46
C LEU A 377 11.49 19.82 12.57
N VAL A 378 10.33 20.01 11.94
CA VAL A 378 10.03 21.23 11.16
C VAL A 378 10.01 22.47 12.06
N ALA A 379 9.61 22.35 13.33
CA ALA A 379 9.73 23.47 14.27
C ALA A 379 11.20 23.88 14.50
N LEU A 380 12.13 22.91 14.50
CA LEU A 380 13.56 23.17 14.63
C LEU A 380 14.17 23.82 13.37
N THR A 381 13.50 23.78 12.22
CA THR A 381 14.00 24.47 11.02
C THR A 381 13.79 25.98 11.09
N LYS A 382 13.00 26.50 12.04
CA LYS A 382 12.87 27.95 12.27
C LYS A 382 14.19 28.61 12.70
N VAL A 383 15.09 27.82 13.30
CA VAL A 383 16.43 28.27 13.71
C VAL A 383 17.52 27.79 12.74
N ALA A 384 17.14 27.11 11.65
CA ALA A 384 18.09 26.66 10.64
C ALA A 384 18.48 27.83 9.71
N PRO A 385 19.71 27.82 9.15
CA PRO A 385 20.18 28.89 8.27
C PRO A 385 19.46 28.97 6.92
N PHE A 386 18.71 27.93 6.53
CA PHE A 386 18.00 27.87 5.27
C PHE A 386 16.50 27.73 5.47
N ALA A 387 15.73 28.43 4.63
CA ALA A 387 14.28 28.32 4.61
C ALA A 387 13.84 26.88 4.23
N PRO A 388 12.68 26.39 4.74
CA PRO A 388 12.17 25.06 4.43
C PRO A 388 12.05 24.78 2.93
N MET A 389 11.61 25.76 2.13
CA MET A 389 11.48 25.61 0.68
C MET A 389 12.82 25.38 -0.02
N MET A 390 13.89 26.04 0.41
CA MET A 390 15.23 25.82 -0.16
C MET A 390 15.71 24.39 0.08
N ARG A 391 15.42 23.82 1.25
CA ARG A 391 15.74 22.42 1.57
C ARG A 391 14.95 21.44 0.70
N ARG A 392 13.67 21.72 0.46
CA ARG A 392 12.83 20.89 -0.42
C ARG A 392 13.31 20.91 -1.86
N VAL A 393 13.72 22.08 -2.37
CA VAL A 393 14.33 22.20 -3.71
C VAL A 393 15.65 21.43 -3.77
N ALA A 394 16.53 21.59 -2.79
CA ALA A 394 17.79 20.86 -2.73
C ALA A 394 17.59 19.33 -2.66
N PHE A 395 16.55 18.88 -1.95
CA PHE A 395 16.16 17.47 -1.91
C PHE A 395 15.70 16.93 -3.27
N VAL A 396 14.91 17.69 -4.02
CA VAL A 396 14.46 17.31 -5.38
C VAL A 396 15.66 17.24 -6.33
N ILE A 397 16.55 18.23 -6.29
CA ILE A 397 17.78 18.23 -7.09
C ILE A 397 18.65 17.02 -6.74
N ALA A 398 18.84 16.73 -5.44
CA ALA A 398 19.61 15.58 -5.00
C ALA A 398 19.00 14.23 -5.45
N GLY A 399 17.67 14.12 -5.48
CA GLY A 399 16.97 12.95 -6.01
C GLY A 399 17.21 12.75 -7.52
N ALA A 400 17.13 13.84 -8.30
CA ALA A 400 17.43 13.82 -9.74
C ALA A 400 18.90 13.48 -10.02
N LEU A 401 19.83 13.99 -9.20
CA LEU A 401 21.26 13.67 -9.33
C LEU A 401 21.56 12.19 -9.04
N TRP A 402 20.81 11.56 -8.14
CA TRP A 402 20.99 10.14 -7.85
C TRP A 402 20.55 9.24 -9.00
N THR A 403 19.38 9.49 -9.59
CA THR A 403 18.93 8.72 -10.76
C THR A 403 19.85 8.92 -11.95
N THR A 404 20.30 10.15 -12.23
CA THR A 404 21.24 10.40 -13.34
C THR A 404 22.57 9.72 -13.12
N LEU A 405 23.10 9.73 -11.89
CA LEU A 405 24.34 9.01 -11.56
C LEU A 405 24.21 7.49 -11.78
N LEU A 406 23.07 6.91 -11.41
CA LEU A 406 22.78 5.48 -11.64
C LEU A 406 22.59 5.15 -13.13
N ALA A 407 22.26 6.14 -13.96
CA ALA A 407 22.06 5.99 -15.40
C ALA A 407 23.34 6.18 -16.23
N LEU A 408 24.42 6.72 -15.65
CA LEU A 408 25.68 6.98 -16.37
C LEU A 408 26.24 5.75 -17.09
N PRO A 409 26.25 4.53 -16.50
CA PRO A 409 26.79 3.37 -17.19
C PRO A 409 25.99 2.96 -18.43
N ALA A 410 24.67 3.17 -18.43
CA ALA A 410 23.81 2.95 -19.60
C ALA A 410 24.05 4.00 -20.71
N ALA A 411 24.41 5.23 -20.33
CA ALA A 411 24.69 6.33 -21.25
C ALA A 411 26.12 6.34 -21.80
N ALA A 412 27.02 5.49 -21.28
CA ALA A 412 28.41 5.41 -21.73
C ALA A 412 28.61 4.70 -23.09
N PRO A 413 27.97 3.54 -23.37
CA PRO A 413 28.18 2.81 -24.63
C PRO A 413 27.35 3.37 -25.81
N ALA A 414 26.28 4.12 -25.55
CA ALA A 414 25.46 4.76 -26.58
C ALA A 414 25.30 6.24 -26.22
N VAL A 415 25.45 7.14 -27.20
CA VAL A 415 25.07 8.57 -27.08
C VAL A 415 23.53 8.66 -27.06
N ALA A 416 22.91 7.98 -26.09
CA ALA A 416 21.49 7.94 -25.90
C ALA A 416 21.10 9.21 -25.15
N LEU A 417 20.91 10.29 -25.93
CA LEU A 417 20.50 11.61 -25.44
C LEU A 417 19.22 11.55 -24.59
N ASP A 418 18.42 10.48 -24.72
CA ASP A 418 17.17 10.29 -24.00
C ASP A 418 17.33 9.68 -22.60
N VAL A 419 18.45 9.00 -22.30
CA VAL A 419 18.65 8.28 -21.03
C VAL A 419 18.81 9.24 -19.84
N LEU A 420 19.66 10.27 -19.99
CA LEU A 420 19.94 11.21 -18.91
C LEU A 420 18.73 12.12 -18.57
N PRO A 421 17.98 12.68 -19.56
CA PRO A 421 16.75 13.40 -19.28
C PRO A 421 15.68 12.54 -18.62
N LEU A 422 15.49 11.29 -19.08
CA LEU A 422 14.54 10.36 -18.47
C LEU A 422 14.93 10.04 -17.02
N ALA A 423 16.21 9.77 -16.77
CA ALA A 423 16.72 9.53 -15.42
C ALA A 423 16.51 10.75 -14.51
N ALA A 424 16.87 11.95 -14.98
CA ALA A 424 16.68 13.19 -14.23
C ALA A 424 15.21 13.45 -13.90
N ALA A 425 14.33 13.31 -14.91
CA ALA A 425 12.90 13.54 -14.76
C ALA A 425 12.25 12.56 -13.77
N SER A 426 12.54 11.26 -13.92
CA SER A 426 12.00 10.23 -13.03
C SER A 426 12.44 10.42 -11.58
N GLY A 427 13.71 10.76 -11.33
CA GLY A 427 14.21 11.07 -9.98
C GLY A 427 13.61 12.35 -9.40
N ALA A 428 13.47 13.41 -10.20
CA ALA A 428 12.85 14.66 -9.78
C ALA A 428 11.37 14.47 -9.43
N ILE A 429 10.61 13.72 -10.24
CA ILE A 429 9.20 13.39 -9.98
C ILE A 429 9.10 12.57 -8.69
N ALA A 430 9.91 11.51 -8.55
CA ALA A 430 9.89 10.68 -7.36
C ALA A 430 10.21 11.47 -6.08
N ALA A 431 11.21 12.36 -6.12
CA ALA A 431 11.55 13.22 -5.00
C ALA A 431 10.46 14.26 -4.70
N THR A 432 9.84 14.84 -5.73
CA THR A 432 8.73 15.79 -5.56
C THR A 432 7.53 15.13 -4.90
N VAL A 433 7.12 13.96 -5.39
CA VAL A 433 6.05 13.16 -4.80
C VAL A 433 6.40 12.79 -3.35
N ALA A 434 7.65 12.36 -3.09
CA ALA A 434 8.10 12.00 -1.76
C ALA A 434 7.99 13.18 -0.77
N ILE A 435 8.47 14.36 -1.16
CA ILE A 435 8.50 15.52 -0.27
C ILE A 435 7.09 16.09 -0.09
N VAL A 436 6.30 16.23 -1.15
CA VAL A 436 4.92 16.75 -1.05
C VAL A 436 4.08 15.85 -0.15
N LEU A 437 4.08 14.53 -0.36
CA LEU A 437 3.33 13.61 0.49
C LEU A 437 3.87 13.57 1.92
N SER A 438 5.19 13.69 2.11
CA SER A 438 5.77 13.77 3.44
C SER A 438 5.40 15.07 4.16
N THR A 439 5.27 16.20 3.45
CA THR A 439 4.83 17.49 4.04
C THR A 439 3.36 17.45 4.47
N LEU A 440 2.49 16.92 3.60
CA LEU A 440 1.04 16.84 3.85
C LEU A 440 0.73 15.84 4.96
N THR A 441 1.41 14.69 4.92
CA THR A 441 1.13 13.61 5.87
C THR A 441 1.99 13.71 7.13
N GLY A 442 3.20 14.25 7.06
CA GLY A 442 4.19 14.22 8.14
C GLY A 442 4.83 12.84 8.33
N SER A 443 5.02 12.07 7.25
CA SER A 443 5.54 10.70 7.32
C SER A 443 6.09 10.19 5.99
N SER A 444 7.17 9.40 6.09
CA SER A 444 7.81 8.69 4.98
C SER A 444 6.89 7.70 4.29
N PHE A 445 5.96 7.16 5.06
CA PHE A 445 5.20 6.00 4.65
C PHE A 445 4.18 6.25 3.54
N ALA A 446 3.45 7.37 3.58
CA ALA A 446 2.47 7.70 2.53
C ALA A 446 3.18 7.99 1.19
N ALA A 447 4.31 8.70 1.24
CA ALA A 447 5.20 8.91 0.11
C ALA A 447 5.64 7.58 -0.50
N ARG A 448 6.10 6.64 0.33
CA ARG A 448 6.56 5.32 -0.11
C ARG A 448 5.49 4.54 -0.86
N LEU A 449 4.26 4.53 -0.34
CA LEU A 449 3.14 3.80 -0.92
C LEU A 449 2.80 4.33 -2.31
N VAL A 450 2.59 5.64 -2.42
CA VAL A 450 2.22 6.26 -3.70
C VAL A 450 3.33 6.03 -4.73
N LEU A 451 4.59 6.18 -4.31
CA LEU A 451 5.72 5.87 -5.18
C LEU A 451 5.80 4.39 -5.58
N LEU A 452 5.42 3.45 -4.72
CA LEU A 452 5.36 2.02 -5.05
C LEU A 452 4.27 1.72 -6.09
N VAL A 453 3.10 2.34 -5.96
CA VAL A 453 2.01 2.20 -6.94
C VAL A 453 2.41 2.84 -8.28
N LEU A 454 2.97 4.06 -8.25
CA LEU A 454 3.48 4.72 -9.45
C LEU A 454 4.62 3.93 -10.10
N TRP A 455 5.50 3.34 -9.28
CA TRP A 455 6.57 2.47 -9.74
C TRP A 455 6.04 1.21 -10.41
N TYR A 456 5.02 0.55 -9.82
CA TYR A 456 4.40 -0.62 -10.44
C TYR A 456 3.78 -0.27 -11.78
N GLY A 457 3.02 0.84 -11.85
CA GLY A 457 2.47 1.34 -13.11
C GLY A 457 3.56 1.62 -14.14
N TYR A 458 4.64 2.30 -13.73
CA TYR A 458 5.79 2.58 -14.60
C TYR A 458 6.53 1.33 -15.07
N ALA A 459 6.70 0.31 -14.22
CA ALA A 459 7.36 -0.93 -14.56
C ALA A 459 6.51 -1.84 -15.47
N SER A 460 5.19 -1.62 -15.49
CA SER A 460 4.24 -2.38 -16.32
C SER A 460 3.99 -1.77 -17.71
N MET A 461 4.54 -0.58 -17.98
CA MET A 461 4.52 0.11 -19.28
C MET A 461 5.80 -0.19 -20.06
#